data_AF-A0A7Y9RYA2-F1
#
_entry.id   AF-A0A7Y9RYA2-F1
#
_cell.length_a   1.000
_cell.length_b   1.000
_cell.length_c   1.000
_cell.angle_alpha   90.00
_cell.angle_beta   90.00
_cell.angle_gamma   90.00
#
_symmetry.space_group_name_H-M   'P 1'
#
loop_
_entity.id
_entity.type
_entity.pdbx_description
1 polymer ?
#
loop_
_entity_poly.entity_id
_entity_poly.type
_entity_poly.pdbx_seq_one_letter_code
_entity_poly.pdbx_strand_id
1 'polypeptide(L)'
;MSPAAQPDPASHLAYDDLDSLAQMRADAGSAQAHLPRARALADAARAAVRPAPSIRFEDYPREVAKRDVRVDEAAARLARHLGLG
;
A
#
# COMPACT_ATOMS: atom_id res chain seq x y z
N MET A 1 -36.56 10.47 35.88
CA MET A 1 -35.32 10.93 35.21
C MET A 1 -34.32 9.78 35.32
N SER A 2 -34.14 9.02 34.25
CA SER A 2 -33.14 7.94 34.20
C SER A 2 -31.75 8.55 34.04
N PRO A 3 -30.71 8.06 34.74
CA PRO A 3 -29.35 8.50 34.49
C PRO A 3 -28.90 7.98 33.12
N ALA A 4 -28.31 8.86 32.31
CA ALA A 4 -27.71 8.49 31.04
C ALA A 4 -26.63 7.43 31.28
N ALA A 5 -26.68 6.33 30.52
CA ALA A 5 -25.67 5.28 30.55
C ALA A 5 -24.29 5.90 30.29
N GLN A 6 -23.37 5.72 31.23
CA GLN A 6 -21.97 6.11 31.06
C GLN A 6 -21.36 5.24 29.96
N PRO A 7 -20.68 5.81 28.96
CA PRO A 7 -20.02 5.02 27.93
C PRO A 7 -18.93 4.15 28.56
N ASP A 8 -18.85 2.91 28.09
CA ASP A 8 -17.88 1.91 28.54
C ASP A 8 -16.45 2.39 28.17
N PRO A 9 -15.52 2.55 29.13
CA PRO A 9 -14.16 3.04 28.84
C PRO A 9 -13.37 2.14 27.87
N ALA A 10 -13.83 0.90 27.66
CA ALA A 10 -13.25 -0.03 26.69
C ALA A 10 -13.65 0.24 25.22
N SER A 11 -14.57 1.18 24.97
CA SER A 11 -15.11 1.47 23.62
C SER A 11 -14.56 2.76 23.01
N HIS A 12 -13.47 3.33 23.53
CA HIS A 12 -12.78 4.39 22.81
C HIS A 12 -12.01 3.74 21.66
N LEU A 13 -12.38 4.04 20.42
CA LEU A 13 -11.56 3.64 19.28
C LEU A 13 -10.17 4.28 19.49
N ALA A 14 -9.09 3.58 19.15
CA ALA A 14 -7.72 4.12 19.27
C ALA A 14 -7.49 5.45 18.50
N TYR A 15 -8.49 5.91 17.74
CA TYR A 15 -8.51 7.14 16.95
C TYR A 15 -9.44 8.23 17.52
N ASP A 16 -10.19 7.97 18.60
CA ASP A 16 -11.09 8.96 19.20
C ASP A 16 -10.34 9.95 20.12
N ASP A 17 -9.10 9.66 20.49
CA ASP A 17 -8.24 10.60 21.21
C ASP A 17 -7.61 11.58 20.22
N LEU A 18 -8.04 12.84 20.27
CA LEU A 18 -7.37 13.90 19.51
C LEU A 18 -5.97 14.13 20.10
N ASP A 19 -4.94 13.91 19.28
CA ASP A 19 -3.57 14.26 19.61
C ASP A 19 -3.45 15.75 19.96
N SER A 20 -2.54 16.06 20.89
CA SER A 20 -2.21 17.46 21.16
C SER A 20 -1.58 18.11 19.92
N LEU A 21 -1.74 19.43 19.81
CA LEU A 21 -1.11 20.21 18.73
C LEU A 21 0.42 20.05 18.69
N ALA A 22 1.05 19.74 19.83
CA ALA A 22 2.48 19.44 19.90
C ALA A 22 2.82 18.08 19.26
N GLN A 23 2.02 17.05 19.54
CA GLN A 23 2.17 15.71 18.92
C GLN A 23 1.91 15.77 17.42
N MET A 24 0.83 16.43 16.99
CA MET A 24 0.55 16.62 15.56
C MET A 24 1.69 17.35 14.83
N ARG A 25 2.31 18.37 15.46
CA ARG A 25 3.48 19.07 14.89
C ARG A 25 4.72 18.17 14.81
N ALA A 26 4.97 17.37 15.84
CA ALA A 26 6.09 16.43 15.86
C ALA A 26 5.93 15.37 14.77
N ASP A 27 4.72 14.82 14.60
CA ASP A 27 4.40 13.84 13.57
C ASP A 27 4.54 14.43 12.16
N ALA A 28 4.06 15.65 11.93
CA ALA A 28 4.26 16.34 10.65
C ALA A 28 5.75 16.56 10.34
N GLY A 29 6.55 16.92 11.35
CA GLY A 29 8.00 17.05 11.23
C GLY A 29 8.70 15.73 10.91
N SER A 30 8.31 14.65 11.57
CA SER A 30 8.81 13.30 11.33
C SER A 30 8.47 12.80 9.92
N ALA A 31 7.20 12.91 9.52
CA ALA A 31 6.75 12.58 8.18
C ALA A 31 7.51 13.37 7.11
N GLN A 32 7.80 14.65 7.37
CA GLN A 32 8.60 15.49 6.49
C GLN A 32 10.05 15.04 6.38
N ALA A 33 10.69 14.63 7.47
CA ALA A 33 12.06 14.12 7.46
C ALA A 33 12.20 12.78 6.73
N HIS A 34 11.16 11.94 6.78
CA HIS A 34 11.16 10.61 6.18
C HIS A 34 10.63 10.55 4.76
N LEU A 35 9.97 11.60 4.26
CA LEU A 35 9.60 11.67 2.86
C LEU A 35 10.86 11.92 2.02
N PRO A 36 11.17 11.05 1.04
CA PRO A 36 12.31 11.24 0.13
C PRO A 36 12.02 12.36 -0.89
N ARG A 37 11.64 13.55 -0.44
CA ARG A 37 10.93 14.57 -1.23
C ARG A 37 11.75 15.07 -2.41
N ALA A 38 13.04 15.32 -2.24
CA ALA A 38 13.86 15.89 -3.32
C ALA A 38 14.16 14.85 -4.42
N ARG A 39 14.56 13.63 -4.03
CA ARG A 39 14.92 12.57 -4.98
C ARG A 39 13.68 11.94 -5.60
N ALA A 40 12.67 11.62 -4.81
CA ALA A 40 11.45 10.98 -5.30
C ALA A 40 10.61 11.92 -6.16
N LEU A 41 10.56 13.23 -5.88
CA LEU A 41 9.90 14.18 -6.78
C LEU A 41 10.64 14.30 -8.11
N ALA A 42 11.97 14.36 -8.08
CA ALA A 42 12.77 14.37 -9.30
C ALA A 42 12.61 13.07 -10.11
N ASP A 43 12.54 11.91 -9.44
CA ASP A 43 12.29 10.62 -10.07
C ASP A 43 10.86 10.53 -10.64
N ALA A 44 9.86 11.01 -9.92
CA ALA A 44 8.47 11.05 -10.36
C ALA A 44 8.29 11.98 -11.57
N ALA A 45 8.90 13.17 -11.54
CA ALA A 45 8.88 14.11 -12.66
C ALA A 45 9.54 13.49 -13.90
N ARG A 46 10.69 12.82 -13.74
CA ARG A 46 11.36 12.06 -14.83
C ARG A 46 10.48 10.93 -15.37
N ALA A 47 9.83 10.17 -14.49
CA ALA A 47 8.97 9.07 -14.88
C ALA A 47 7.72 9.53 -15.63
N ALA A 48 7.13 10.66 -15.24
CA ALA A 48 5.91 11.21 -15.84
C ALA A 48 6.12 11.69 -17.30
N VAL A 49 7.32 12.15 -17.64
CA VAL A 49 7.66 12.59 -19.00
C VAL A 49 8.32 11.49 -19.84
N ARG A 50 8.73 10.38 -19.22
CA ARG A 50 9.35 9.27 -19.96
C ARG A 50 8.28 8.61 -20.82
N PRO A 51 8.55 8.34 -22.11
CA PRO A 51 7.66 7.52 -22.91
C PRO A 51 7.33 6.21 -22.20
N ALA A 52 6.07 5.78 -22.26
CA ALA A 52 5.70 4.48 -21.71
C ALA A 52 6.57 3.39 -22.35
N PRO A 53 7.09 2.43 -21.56
CA PRO A 53 7.77 1.29 -22.12
C PRO A 53 6.77 0.57 -23.03
N SER A 54 7.01 0.64 -24.33
CA SER A 54 6.18 -0.01 -25.34
C SER A 54 6.90 -1.25 -25.82
N ILE A 55 6.12 -2.32 -25.98
CA ILE A 55 6.55 -3.51 -26.71
C ILE A 55 5.82 -3.47 -28.04
N ARG A 56 6.54 -3.68 -29.15
CA ARG A 56 5.93 -3.78 -30.45
C ARG A 56 5.55 -5.22 -30.74
N PHE A 57 4.58 -5.41 -31.63
CA PHE A 57 4.22 -6.74 -32.10
C PHE A 57 5.41 -7.43 -32.77
N GLU A 58 6.22 -6.66 -33.50
CA GLU A 58 7.43 -7.14 -34.18
C GLU A 58 8.54 -7.54 -33.19
N ASP A 59 8.49 -7.09 -31.94
CA ASP A 59 9.43 -7.48 -30.87
C ASP A 59 9.07 -8.86 -30.28
N TYR A 60 7.84 -9.34 -30.52
CA TYR A 60 7.36 -10.67 -30.12
C TYR A 60 6.69 -11.41 -31.29
N PRO A 61 7.39 -11.62 -32.43
CA PRO A 61 6.80 -12.26 -33.59
C PRO A 61 6.82 -13.77 -33.37
N ARG A 62 5.76 -14.34 -32.76
CA ARG A 62 5.26 -15.74 -32.92
C ARG A 62 4.32 -16.17 -31.77
N GLU A 63 3.53 -17.18 -32.09
CA GLU A 63 2.80 -18.08 -31.19
C GLU A 63 3.75 -18.72 -30.16
N VAL A 64 4.09 -17.98 -29.10
CA VAL A 64 4.75 -18.58 -27.93
C VAL A 64 3.73 -19.48 -27.26
N ALA A 65 3.99 -20.78 -27.26
CA ALA A 65 3.18 -21.73 -26.52
C ALA A 65 3.10 -21.26 -25.06
N LYS A 66 1.87 -21.08 -24.55
CA LYS A 66 1.67 -20.68 -23.16
C LYS A 66 2.40 -21.67 -22.26
N ARG A 67 3.09 -21.16 -21.25
CA ARG A 67 3.68 -22.02 -20.21
C ARG A 67 2.55 -22.83 -19.58
N ASP A 68 2.77 -24.12 -19.48
CA ASP A 68 1.89 -24.99 -18.72
C ASP A 68 1.97 -24.60 -17.23
N VAL A 69 0.81 -24.31 -16.65
CA VAL A 69 0.70 -23.90 -15.24
C VAL A 69 0.32 -25.13 -14.44
N ARG A 70 1.29 -25.66 -13.70
CA ARG A 70 1.05 -26.77 -12.78
C ARG A 70 0.63 -26.23 -11.41
N VAL A 71 -0.54 -26.64 -10.95
CA VAL A 71 -0.98 -26.39 -9.57
C VAL A 71 -0.32 -27.44 -8.69
N ASP A 72 0.82 -27.08 -8.12
CA ASP A 72 1.63 -27.95 -7.29
C ASP A 72 1.48 -27.63 -5.80
N GLU A 73 2.21 -28.36 -4.97
CA GLU A 73 2.25 -28.15 -3.53
C GLU A 73 2.70 -26.72 -3.17
N ALA A 74 3.59 -26.12 -3.96
CA ALA A 74 4.07 -24.76 -3.74
C ALA A 74 2.94 -23.74 -3.98
N ALA A 75 2.12 -23.94 -5.03
CA ALA A 75 0.93 -23.14 -5.26
C ALA A 75 -0.07 -23.25 -4.09
N ALA A 76 -0.31 -24.46 -3.58
CA ALA A 76 -1.18 -24.67 -2.42
C ALA A 76 -0.63 -23.99 -1.14
N ARG A 77 0.70 -24.01 -0.95
CA ARG A 77 1.35 -23.30 0.16
C ARG A 77 1.19 -21.79 0.04
N LEU A 78 1.30 -21.23 -1.16
CA LEU A 78 1.08 -19.81 -1.42
C LEU A 78 -0.38 -19.42 -1.18
N ALA A 79 -1.33 -20.23 -1.65
CA ALA A 79 -2.75 -19.98 -1.43
C ALA A 79 -3.10 -19.87 0.07
N ARG A 80 -2.57 -20.79 0.90
CA ARG A 80 -2.74 -20.71 2.37
C ARG A 80 -2.16 -19.44 2.97
N HIS A 81 -0.99 -18.98 2.52
CA HIS A 81 -0.39 -17.74 3.03
C HIS A 81 -1.15 -16.48 2.60
N LEU A 82 -1.79 -16.52 1.43
CA LEU A 82 -2.59 -15.43 0.90
C LEU A 82 -4.05 -15.48 1.36
N GLY A 83 -4.45 -16.49 2.14
CA GLY A 83 -5.83 -16.68 2.59
C GLY A 83 -6.81 -17.08 1.48
N LEU A 84 -6.30 -17.70 0.41
CA LEU A 84 -7.06 -18.11 -0.78
C LEU A 84 -7.38 -19.63 -0.78
N GLY A 85 -7.31 -20.28 0.37
CA GLY A 85 -7.46 -21.74 0.53
C GLY A 85 -8.67 -22.14 1.36
#